data_AF-A0A0K2RAL8-F1
#
_entry.id   AF-A0A0K2RAL8-F1
#
_cell.length_a   1.000
_cell.length_b   1.000
_cell.length_c   1.000
_cell.angle_alpha   90.00
_cell.angle_beta   90.00
_cell.angle_gamma   90.00
#
_symmetry.space_group_name_H-M   'P 1'
#
loop_
_entity.id
_entity.type
_entity.pdbx_description
1 polymer ?
#
loop_
_entity_poly.entity_id
_entity_poly.type
_entity_poly.pdbx_seq_one_letter_code
_entity_poly.pdbx_strand_id
1 'polypeptide(L)'
;MTILTTAGAPPTPPGLRRLRLQPSAPTAGPSPSAFSLMPHQQQAVDFIASRPASGVWLGVGAGKTITALSALQCIRPIGHILVIAPVAIARSTWLDEIEERGFNIRTRSLIVDERDRKLSKKQRLERIKQVFVDPPTMYFINQDLISRSPDKRCKVCHGDGLKDRVCTACQTGLVDQMPVQKLRGPDGTLRDTIIWPFQTVIVDESQEFKSHSSNRFKALRVVRPAITRFIELTGTPAPNGLEDLWSQIYLLDQGQALGATITEFRRRWFTPKMIPGQTVPVGWDPNPGPNNRSTRRSRTW
;
A
#
# COMPACT_ATOMS: atom_id res chain seq x y z
N MET A 1 -37.73 -17.47 -8.64
CA MET A 1 -38.63 -18.61 -8.93
C MET A 1 -37.76 -19.65 -9.62
N THR A 2 -37.31 -20.66 -8.86
CA THR A 2 -36.32 -21.65 -9.32
C THR A 2 -36.86 -23.02 -8.96
N ILE A 3 -37.07 -23.84 -9.99
CA ILE A 3 -37.63 -25.18 -9.91
C ILE A 3 -36.47 -26.18 -9.76
N LEU A 4 -36.57 -27.04 -8.75
CA LEU A 4 -35.72 -28.21 -8.53
C LEU A 4 -36.22 -29.36 -9.42
N THR A 5 -35.35 -29.92 -10.26
CA THR A 5 -35.58 -31.23 -10.90
C THR A 5 -34.40 -32.14 -10.69
N THR A 6 -34.68 -33.29 -10.10
CA THR A 6 -33.81 -34.44 -9.87
C THR A 6 -33.44 -35.12 -11.19
N ALA A 7 -32.15 -35.33 -11.45
CA ALA A 7 -31.66 -36.23 -12.49
C ALA A 7 -30.43 -37.01 -11.96
N GLY A 8 -30.48 -38.33 -12.10
CA GLY A 8 -29.55 -39.30 -11.50
C GLY A 8 -28.14 -39.30 -12.07
N ALA A 9 -27.22 -39.81 -11.25
CA ALA A 9 -25.79 -39.94 -11.54
C ALA A 9 -25.47 -41.09 -12.51
N PRO A 10 -24.47 -40.94 -13.41
CA PRO A 10 -23.94 -42.04 -14.22
C PRO A 10 -22.85 -42.85 -13.46
N PRO A 11 -22.57 -44.10 -13.88
CA PRO A 11 -21.70 -45.03 -13.15
C PRO A 11 -20.19 -44.79 -13.35
N THR A 12 -19.42 -45.14 -12.32
CA THR A 12 -17.97 -45.01 -12.21
C THR A 12 -17.21 -46.14 -12.95
N PRO A 13 -16.11 -45.87 -13.68
CA PRO A 13 -15.26 -46.91 -14.24
C PRO A 13 -14.26 -47.50 -13.20
N PRO A 14 -13.84 -48.77 -13.34
CA PRO A 14 -12.98 -49.42 -12.37
C PRO A 14 -11.48 -49.21 -12.65
N GLY A 15 -10.70 -49.05 -11.57
CA GLY A 15 -9.32 -49.53 -11.48
C GLY A 15 -8.20 -48.53 -11.77
N LEU A 16 -7.74 -47.82 -10.72
CA LEU A 16 -6.33 -47.42 -10.59
C LEU A 16 -5.83 -47.74 -9.19
N ARG A 17 -4.72 -48.47 -9.15
CA ARG A 17 -4.04 -49.04 -7.98
C ARG A 17 -3.61 -47.96 -6.97
N ARG A 18 -3.59 -48.36 -5.70
CA ARG A 18 -3.06 -47.62 -4.53
C ARG A 18 -1.69 -46.99 -4.81
N LEU A 19 -1.61 -45.67 -4.71
CA LEU A 19 -0.42 -44.97 -4.26
C LEU A 19 -0.63 -44.56 -2.80
N ARG A 20 -0.10 -45.37 -1.88
CA ARG A 20 0.19 -44.91 -0.52
C ARG A 20 1.58 -44.29 -0.57
N LEU A 21 1.66 -43.00 -0.25
CA LEU A 21 2.43 -42.44 0.86
C LEU A 21 2.26 -40.92 0.81
N GLN A 22 1.51 -40.38 1.78
CA GLN A 22 1.57 -38.97 2.13
C GLN A 22 2.95 -38.67 2.74
N PRO A 23 3.39 -37.40 2.66
CA PRO A 23 3.65 -36.67 3.89
C PRO A 23 2.51 -35.69 4.11
N SER A 24 1.89 -35.86 5.28
CA SER A 24 0.92 -35.01 5.94
C SER A 24 0.79 -33.59 5.37
N ALA A 25 -0.45 -33.21 5.03
CA ALA A 25 -0.87 -31.82 5.13
C ALA A 25 -0.41 -31.27 6.49
N PRO A 26 0.04 -30.01 6.59
CA PRO A 26 0.42 -29.44 7.88
C PRO A 26 -0.73 -29.68 8.84
N THR A 27 -0.45 -30.41 9.92
CA THR A 27 -1.36 -30.60 11.03
C THR A 27 -1.92 -29.23 11.37
N ALA A 28 -3.25 -29.11 11.34
CA ALA A 28 -3.93 -27.93 11.82
C ALA A 28 -3.35 -27.63 13.20
N GLY A 29 -2.54 -26.57 13.27
CA GLY A 29 -2.01 -26.08 14.53
C GLY A 29 -3.18 -25.77 15.46
N PRO A 30 -2.91 -25.60 16.77
CA PRO A 30 -3.94 -25.19 17.72
C PRO A 30 -4.72 -24.02 17.09
N SER A 31 -6.05 -24.16 17.02
CA SER A 31 -6.94 -23.08 16.59
C SER A 31 -6.48 -21.82 17.31
N PRO A 32 -6.11 -20.74 16.59
CA PRO A 32 -5.57 -19.55 17.23
C PRO A 32 -6.54 -19.14 18.32
N SER A 33 -6.03 -18.99 19.53
CA SER A 33 -6.79 -18.45 20.64
C SER A 33 -7.46 -17.18 20.14
N ALA A 34 -8.79 -17.15 20.16
CA ALA A 34 -9.56 -16.02 19.67
C ALA A 34 -9.18 -14.81 20.52
N PHE A 35 -8.23 -14.01 20.04
CA PHE A 35 -7.86 -12.77 20.71
C PHE A 35 -9.04 -11.81 20.57
N SER A 36 -9.50 -11.25 21.69
CA SER A 36 -10.62 -10.31 21.67
C SER A 36 -10.12 -8.93 21.29
N LEU A 37 -10.72 -8.35 20.24
CA LEU A 37 -10.48 -6.97 19.87
C LEU A 37 -11.16 -6.02 20.85
N MET A 38 -10.52 -4.87 21.13
CA MET A 38 -11.18 -3.78 21.85
C MET A 38 -12.26 -3.14 20.98
N PRO A 39 -13.32 -2.52 21.55
CA PRO A 39 -14.41 -1.94 20.76
C PRO A 39 -13.97 -0.93 19.68
N HIS A 40 -12.97 -0.09 19.97
CA HIS A 40 -12.43 0.86 18.99
C HIS A 40 -11.65 0.14 17.86
N GLN A 41 -11.00 -0.99 18.16
CA GLN A 41 -10.35 -1.81 17.14
C GLN A 41 -11.39 -2.47 16.25
N GLN A 42 -12.49 -2.97 16.82
CA GLN A 42 -13.60 -3.54 16.04
C GLN A 42 -14.22 -2.49 15.09
N GLN A 43 -14.45 -1.27 15.56
CA GLN A 43 -14.92 -0.18 14.70
C GLN A 43 -13.95 0.10 13.55
N ALA A 44 -12.65 0.10 13.81
CA ALA A 44 -11.64 0.28 12.78
C ALA A 44 -11.56 -0.91 11.81
N VAL A 45 -11.74 -2.14 12.30
CA VAL A 45 -11.87 -3.35 11.46
C VAL A 45 -13.05 -3.23 10.51
N ASP A 46 -14.23 -2.88 11.02
CA ASP A 46 -15.45 -2.72 10.22
C ASP A 46 -15.28 -1.60 9.19
N PHE A 47 -14.59 -0.51 9.58
CA PHE A 47 -14.28 0.61 8.70
C PHE A 47 -13.40 0.19 7.52
N ILE A 48 -12.33 -0.58 7.77
CA ILE A 48 -11.43 -1.11 6.73
C ILE A 48 -12.18 -2.12 5.87
N ALA A 49 -12.90 -3.08 6.46
CA ALA A 49 -13.56 -4.16 5.74
C ALA A 49 -14.59 -3.65 4.72
N SER A 50 -15.36 -2.62 5.09
CA SER A 50 -16.44 -2.07 4.27
C SER A 50 -16.00 -1.11 3.17
N ARG A 51 -14.74 -0.67 3.12
CA ARG A 51 -14.27 0.37 2.18
C ARG A 51 -13.06 -0.09 1.37
N PRO A 52 -13.00 0.15 0.05
CA PRO A 52 -11.82 -0.19 -0.74
C PRO A 52 -10.61 0.67 -0.35
N ALA A 53 -10.81 1.92 0.09
CA ALA A 53 -9.74 2.78 0.59
C ALA A 53 -10.07 3.28 2.00
N SER A 54 -9.11 3.19 2.92
CA SER A 54 -9.32 3.56 4.34
C SER A 54 -8.05 4.14 4.96
N GLY A 55 -8.16 5.34 5.55
CA GLY A 55 -7.14 5.90 6.43
C GLY A 55 -7.50 5.66 7.89
N VAL A 56 -6.65 4.92 8.61
CA VAL A 56 -6.80 4.59 10.03
C VAL A 56 -5.80 5.40 10.82
N TRP A 57 -6.25 6.55 11.31
CA TRP A 57 -5.43 7.53 12.02
C TRP A 57 -5.59 7.36 13.53
N LEU A 58 -4.99 6.29 14.05
CA LEU A 58 -5.05 5.93 15.47
C LEU A 58 -3.68 6.13 16.12
N GLY A 59 -3.68 6.67 17.34
CA GLY A 59 -2.48 6.93 18.12
C GLY A 59 -1.54 5.71 18.26
N VAL A 60 -0.29 5.98 18.65
CA VAL A 60 0.68 4.93 18.95
C VAL A 60 0.15 4.04 20.07
N GLY A 61 0.29 2.72 19.93
CA GLY A 61 -0.23 1.75 20.90
C GLY A 61 -1.70 1.35 20.73
N ALA A 62 -2.46 1.95 19.82
CA ALA A 62 -3.87 1.59 19.58
C ALA A 62 -4.07 0.23 18.88
N GLY A 63 -3.00 -0.49 18.53
CA GLY A 63 -3.06 -1.76 17.82
C GLY A 63 -3.47 -1.62 16.36
N LYS A 64 -2.79 -0.76 15.60
CA LYS A 64 -3.04 -0.56 14.15
C LYS A 64 -2.76 -1.81 13.33
N THR A 65 -1.66 -2.50 13.63
CA THR A 65 -1.26 -3.76 12.97
C THR A 65 -2.31 -4.83 13.18
N ILE A 66 -2.68 -5.11 14.44
CA ILE A 66 -3.70 -6.12 14.75
C ILE A 66 -5.06 -5.78 14.15
N THR A 67 -5.44 -4.49 14.12
CA THR A 67 -6.65 -4.01 13.46
C THR A 67 -6.61 -4.32 11.96
N ALA A 68 -5.50 -4.00 11.28
CA ALA A 68 -5.35 -4.27 9.86
C ALA A 68 -5.35 -5.77 9.54
N LEU A 69 -4.63 -6.58 10.30
CA LEU A 69 -4.61 -8.04 10.16
C LEU A 69 -5.99 -8.66 10.39
N SER A 70 -6.71 -8.20 11.41
CA SER A 70 -8.08 -8.66 11.70
C SER A 70 -9.04 -8.30 10.57
N ALA A 71 -8.95 -7.09 10.02
CA ALA A 71 -9.72 -6.71 8.84
C ALA A 71 -9.40 -7.59 7.62
N LEU A 72 -8.13 -7.94 7.40
CA LEU A 72 -7.73 -8.85 6.33
C LEU A 72 -8.30 -10.26 6.51
N GLN A 73 -8.44 -10.76 7.74
CA GLN A 73 -9.13 -12.03 8.01
C GLN A 73 -10.61 -12.00 7.64
N CYS A 74 -11.28 -10.87 7.85
CA CYS A 74 -12.67 -10.67 7.43
C CYS A 74 -12.79 -10.58 5.90
N ILE A 75 -11.89 -9.83 5.25
CA ILE A 75 -11.94 -9.56 3.81
C ILE A 75 -11.48 -10.77 2.98
N ARG A 76 -10.45 -11.50 3.46
CA ARG A 76 -9.76 -12.60 2.76
C ARG A 76 -9.38 -12.25 1.32
N PRO A 77 -8.47 -11.27 1.10
CA PRO A 77 -8.07 -10.88 -0.25
C PRO A 77 -7.48 -12.04 -1.04
N ILE A 78 -7.86 -12.16 -2.31
CA ILE A 78 -7.53 -13.30 -3.19
C ILE A 78 -6.10 -13.21 -3.76
N GLY A 79 -5.49 -12.03 -3.76
CA GLY A 79 -4.19 -11.77 -4.38
C GLY A 79 -3.09 -11.36 -3.38
N HIS A 80 -1.99 -10.82 -3.92
CA HIS A 80 -0.88 -10.38 -3.08
C HIS A 80 -1.23 -9.13 -2.28
N ILE A 81 -0.66 -9.07 -1.07
CA ILE A 81 -0.72 -7.91 -0.19
C ILE A 81 0.69 -7.30 -0.16
N LEU A 82 0.81 -5.99 -0.33
CA LEU A 82 2.06 -5.26 -0.12
C LEU A 82 1.95 -4.41 1.14
N VAL A 83 2.80 -4.68 2.12
CA VAL A 83 2.97 -3.84 3.31
C VAL A 83 4.21 -2.98 3.11
N ILE A 84 4.01 -1.66 3.12
CA ILE A 84 5.05 -0.65 3.00
C ILE A 84 5.24 -0.04 4.39
N ALA A 85 6.38 -0.32 5.04
CA ALA A 85 6.61 0.09 6.43
C ALA A 85 8.08 0.41 6.70
N PRO A 86 8.41 1.12 7.80
CA PRO A 86 9.80 1.32 8.22
C PRO A 86 10.52 -0.04 8.38
N VAL A 87 11.84 -0.08 8.14
CA VAL A 87 12.60 -1.35 8.15
C VAL A 87 12.39 -2.14 9.44
N ALA A 88 12.36 -1.47 10.59
CA ALA A 88 12.13 -2.13 11.88
C ALA A 88 10.76 -2.82 11.93
N ILE A 89 9.70 -2.09 11.58
CA ILE A 89 8.32 -2.60 11.59
C ILE A 89 8.11 -3.73 10.58
N ALA A 90 8.67 -3.58 9.38
CA ALA A 90 8.60 -4.57 8.31
C ALA A 90 9.37 -5.88 8.59
N ARG A 91 10.26 -5.88 9.59
CA ARG A 91 11.10 -7.04 9.96
C ARG A 91 10.61 -7.79 11.19
N SER A 92 9.80 -7.18 12.05
CA SER A 92 9.34 -7.81 13.29
C SER A 92 7.84 -7.62 13.49
N THR A 93 7.37 -6.40 13.81
CA THR A 93 6.02 -6.13 14.32
C THR A 93 4.89 -6.88 13.61
N TRP A 94 4.84 -6.83 12.27
CA TRP A 94 3.81 -7.54 11.51
C TRP A 94 4.00 -9.06 11.50
N LEU A 95 5.25 -9.54 11.43
CA LEU A 95 5.57 -10.96 11.41
C LEU A 95 5.29 -11.59 12.77
N ASP A 96 5.72 -10.93 13.85
CA ASP A 96 5.48 -11.35 15.23
C ASP A 96 3.97 -11.44 15.49
N GLU A 97 3.19 -10.42 15.11
CA GLU A 97 1.73 -10.47 15.27
C GLU A 97 1.06 -11.56 14.43
N ILE A 98 1.56 -11.83 13.21
CA ILE A 98 1.05 -12.91 12.36
C ILE A 98 1.30 -14.27 13.03
N GLU A 99 2.49 -14.49 13.58
CA GLU A 99 2.89 -15.74 14.23
C GLU A 99 2.20 -15.94 15.58
N GLU A 100 2.31 -14.97 16.49
CA GLU A 100 1.76 -15.03 17.85
C GLU A 100 0.25 -15.21 17.87
N ARG A 101 -0.46 -14.66 16.87
CA ARG A 101 -1.92 -14.73 16.75
C ARG A 101 -2.39 -15.79 15.77
N GLY A 102 -1.48 -16.53 15.13
CA GLY A 102 -1.80 -17.63 14.23
C GLY A 102 -2.57 -17.21 12.97
N PHE A 103 -2.24 -16.06 12.38
CA PHE A 103 -2.79 -15.67 11.08
C PHE A 103 -2.23 -16.58 9.98
N ASN A 104 -3.11 -17.28 9.26
CA ASN A 104 -2.72 -18.14 8.14
C ASN A 104 -2.45 -17.31 6.86
N ILE A 105 -1.39 -16.51 6.88
CA ILE A 105 -0.95 -15.67 5.76
C ILE A 105 0.50 -15.99 5.45
N ARG A 106 0.78 -16.35 4.20
CA ARG A 106 2.17 -16.50 3.73
C ARG A 106 2.85 -15.14 3.69
N THR A 107 4.02 -15.02 4.29
CA THR A 107 4.79 -13.78 4.34
C THR A 107 6.10 -13.90 3.57
N ARG A 108 6.59 -12.80 2.99
CA ARG A 108 7.90 -12.74 2.35
C ARG A 108 8.51 -11.35 2.40
N SER A 109 9.79 -11.24 2.77
CA SER A 109 10.49 -9.94 2.79
C SER A 109 11.13 -9.60 1.43
N LEU A 110 10.95 -8.36 0.98
CA LEU A 110 11.73 -7.74 -0.11
C LEU A 110 12.93 -6.93 0.42
N ILE A 111 13.18 -6.98 1.73
CA ILE A 111 14.23 -6.24 2.44
C ILE A 111 15.37 -7.18 2.83
N VAL A 112 15.03 -8.33 3.43
CA VAL A 112 15.99 -9.31 3.99
C VAL A 112 15.77 -10.72 3.43
N ASP A 113 16.80 -11.56 3.56
CA ASP A 113 16.75 -12.99 3.31
C ASP A 113 16.22 -13.77 4.53
N GLU A 114 16.18 -15.09 4.41
CA GLU A 114 15.67 -16.02 5.44
C GLU A 114 16.57 -16.07 6.68
N ARG A 115 17.78 -15.48 6.62
CA ARG A 115 18.72 -15.34 7.74
C ARG A 115 18.78 -13.90 8.24
N ASP A 116 17.76 -13.09 7.92
CA ASP A 116 17.62 -11.70 8.31
C ASP A 116 18.74 -10.76 7.79
N ARG A 117 19.44 -11.17 6.72
CA ARG A 117 20.49 -10.38 6.05
C ARG A 117 19.89 -9.55 4.93
N LYS A 118 20.34 -8.30 4.78
CA LYS A 118 19.85 -7.38 3.73
C LYS A 118 20.06 -7.97 2.33
N LEU A 119 18.99 -7.96 1.52
CA LEU A 119 19.05 -8.42 0.13
C LEU A 119 19.94 -7.48 -0.71
N SER A 120 20.84 -8.09 -1.48
CA SER A 120 21.53 -7.41 -2.58
C SER A 120 20.55 -6.97 -3.67
N LYS A 121 20.96 -6.04 -4.55
CA LYS A 121 20.15 -5.61 -5.70
C LYS A 121 19.72 -6.80 -6.57
N LYS A 122 20.64 -7.73 -6.86
CA LYS A 122 20.38 -8.92 -7.68
C LYS A 122 19.36 -9.84 -7.03
N GLN A 123 19.51 -10.12 -5.73
CA GLN A 123 18.55 -10.97 -5.00
C GLN A 123 17.16 -10.34 -4.92
N ARG A 124 17.07 -9.03 -4.69
CA ARG A 124 15.78 -8.33 -4.67
C ARG A 124 15.10 -8.36 -6.04
N LEU A 125 15.84 -8.10 -7.11
CA LEU A 125 15.33 -8.19 -8.49
C LEU A 125 14.74 -9.57 -8.77
N GLU A 126 15.46 -10.63 -8.39
CA GLU A 126 14.96 -11.99 -8.57
C GLU A 126 13.70 -12.24 -7.75
N ARG A 127 13.67 -11.78 -6.50
CA ARG A 127 12.49 -11.91 -5.65
C ARG A 127 11.27 -11.15 -6.18
N ILE A 128 11.48 -9.99 -6.79
CA ILE A 128 10.41 -9.22 -7.45
C ILE A 128 9.84 -10.00 -8.65
N LYS A 129 10.68 -10.70 -9.43
CA LYS A 129 10.18 -11.57 -10.51
C LYS A 129 9.34 -12.74 -9.97
N GLN A 130 9.74 -13.31 -8.84
CA GLN A 130 9.01 -14.41 -8.20
C GLN A 130 7.60 -13.99 -7.74
N VAL A 131 7.35 -12.70 -7.50
CA VAL A 131 6.01 -12.20 -7.13
C VAL A 131 4.95 -12.62 -8.14
N PHE A 132 5.28 -12.74 -9.44
CA PHE A 132 4.30 -13.07 -10.47
C PHE A 132 3.93 -14.56 -10.56
N VAL A 133 4.64 -15.43 -9.83
CA VAL A 133 4.42 -16.88 -9.82
C VAL A 133 4.16 -17.44 -8.43
N ASP A 134 4.48 -16.68 -7.38
CA ASP A 134 4.18 -17.03 -6.01
C ASP A 134 2.64 -17.14 -5.82
N PRO A 135 2.16 -18.06 -4.96
CA PRO A 135 0.76 -18.02 -4.51
C PRO A 135 0.49 -16.74 -3.71
N PRO A 136 -0.78 -16.41 -3.39
CA PRO A 136 -1.11 -15.25 -2.56
C PRO A 136 -0.22 -15.14 -1.32
N THR A 137 0.44 -13.99 -1.21
CA THR A 137 1.55 -13.73 -0.28
C THR A 137 1.51 -12.28 0.15
N MET A 138 1.77 -12.04 1.43
CA MET A 138 2.00 -10.72 2.00
C MET A 138 3.49 -10.38 1.92
N TYR A 139 3.83 -9.38 1.10
CA TYR A 139 5.19 -8.90 0.92
C TYR A 139 5.47 -7.68 1.78
N PHE A 140 6.66 -7.64 2.35
CA PHE A 140 7.13 -6.50 3.15
C PHE A 140 8.21 -5.73 2.41
N ILE A 141 8.04 -4.41 2.30
CA ILE A 141 9.02 -3.52 1.69
C ILE A 141 9.17 -2.24 2.51
N ASN A 142 10.37 -1.65 2.44
CA ASN A 142 10.61 -0.34 3.01
C ASN A 142 10.15 0.79 2.07
N GLN A 143 9.72 1.92 2.64
CA GLN A 143 9.24 3.07 1.87
C GLN A 143 10.25 3.57 0.83
N ASP A 144 11.55 3.56 1.14
CA ASP A 144 12.61 4.06 0.26
C ASP A 144 12.89 3.11 -0.92
N LEU A 145 12.36 1.89 -0.88
CA LEU A 145 12.49 0.90 -1.94
C LEU A 145 11.28 0.91 -2.89
N ILE A 146 10.26 1.74 -2.66
CA ILE A 146 9.10 1.87 -3.57
C ILE A 146 9.53 2.52 -4.89
N SER A 147 10.34 3.57 -4.81
CA SER A 147 10.93 4.24 -5.97
C SER A 147 12.35 4.64 -5.65
N ARG A 148 13.25 4.43 -6.60
CA ARG A 148 14.60 4.95 -6.47
C ARG A 148 14.72 6.23 -7.28
N SER A 149 15.11 7.31 -6.61
CA SER A 149 15.46 8.55 -7.29
C SER A 149 16.53 8.25 -8.34
N PRO A 150 16.39 8.71 -9.59
CA PRO A 150 17.48 8.63 -10.54
C PRO A 150 18.67 9.40 -9.94
N ASP A 151 19.81 8.72 -9.82
CA ASP A 151 21.05 9.34 -9.38
C ASP A 151 21.49 10.33 -10.45
N LYS A 152 21.74 11.59 -10.07
CA LYS A 152 22.25 12.63 -10.99
C LYS A 152 23.61 12.26 -11.58
N ARG A 153 24.36 11.39 -10.91
CA ARG A 153 25.62 10.79 -11.38
C ARG A 153 25.44 9.29 -11.46
N CYS A 154 24.48 8.82 -12.28
CA CYS A 154 24.30 7.38 -12.39
C CYS A 154 25.61 6.72 -12.80
N LYS A 155 26.08 5.72 -12.05
CA LYS A 155 27.34 5.00 -12.34
C LYS A 155 27.35 4.24 -13.69
N VAL A 156 26.21 4.10 -14.35
CA VAL A 156 26.05 3.40 -15.63
C VAL A 156 25.99 4.39 -16.80
N CYS A 157 25.21 5.47 -16.67
CA CYS A 157 25.06 6.47 -17.73
C CYS A 157 25.69 7.83 -17.40
N HIS A 158 26.46 7.93 -16.33
CA HIS A 158 27.13 9.14 -15.82
C HIS A 158 26.27 10.40 -15.60
N GLY A 159 24.93 10.29 -15.69
CA GLY A 159 24.02 11.44 -15.64
C GLY A 159 23.30 11.72 -16.96
N ASP A 160 23.53 10.93 -18.01
CA ASP A 160 22.93 11.07 -19.34
C ASP A 160 21.45 10.64 -19.41
N GLY A 161 20.79 10.47 -18.27
CA GLY A 161 19.33 10.50 -18.27
C GLY A 161 18.94 11.88 -18.81
N LEU A 162 18.42 11.94 -20.04
CA LEU A 162 17.98 13.20 -20.65
C LEU A 162 17.18 13.99 -19.61
N LYS A 163 17.30 15.32 -19.64
CA LYS A 163 16.75 16.25 -18.63
C LYS A 163 15.27 16.01 -18.29
N ASP A 164 14.54 15.32 -19.17
CA ASP A 164 13.12 14.93 -19.05
C ASP A 164 12.85 13.43 -19.27
N ARG A 165 13.87 12.55 -19.26
CA ARG A 165 13.71 11.08 -19.28
C ARG A 165 14.43 10.41 -18.12
N VAL A 166 13.65 9.59 -17.44
CA VAL A 166 14.10 8.82 -16.29
C VAL A 166 15.01 7.67 -16.75
N CYS A 167 16.17 7.49 -16.11
CA CYS A 167 17.08 6.40 -16.45
C CYS A 167 16.56 5.05 -15.91
N THR A 168 15.98 4.25 -16.79
CA THR A 168 15.40 2.94 -16.48
C THR A 168 16.44 1.91 -16.01
N ALA A 169 17.71 2.03 -16.44
CA ALA A 169 18.78 1.13 -16.00
C ALA A 169 19.22 1.35 -14.54
N CYS A 170 19.07 2.58 -14.04
CA CYS A 170 19.53 2.99 -12.71
C CYS A 170 18.39 3.03 -11.68
N GLN A 171 17.15 3.05 -12.14
CA GLN A 171 15.98 2.92 -11.29
C GLN A 171 15.76 1.48 -10.86
N THR A 172 15.65 1.30 -9.56
CA THR A 172 15.54 -0.02 -8.91
C THR A 172 14.55 0.03 -7.76
N GLY A 173 13.62 0.98 -7.79
CA GLY A 173 12.46 0.93 -6.91
C GLY A 173 11.53 -0.19 -7.36
N LEU A 174 10.63 -0.63 -6.48
CA LEU A 174 9.66 -1.65 -6.78
C LEU A 174 8.83 -1.29 -8.02
N VAL A 175 8.28 -0.07 -8.07
CA VAL A 175 7.46 0.40 -9.19
C VAL A 175 8.26 0.41 -10.49
N ASP A 176 9.51 0.86 -10.43
CA ASP A 176 10.39 0.96 -11.60
C ASP A 176 10.77 -0.42 -12.19
N GLN A 177 10.62 -1.50 -11.40
CA GLN A 177 10.93 -2.87 -11.81
C GLN A 177 9.73 -3.66 -12.30
N MET A 178 8.53 -3.06 -12.28
CA MET A 178 7.33 -3.75 -12.73
C MET A 178 7.34 -3.89 -14.26
N PRO A 179 6.90 -5.05 -14.81
CA PRO A 179 6.77 -5.21 -16.25
C PRO A 179 5.81 -4.16 -16.83
N VAL A 180 6.13 -3.68 -18.03
CA VAL A 180 5.28 -2.78 -18.79
C VAL A 180 4.75 -3.53 -20.00
N GLN A 181 3.44 -3.50 -20.20
CA GLN A 181 2.77 -4.08 -21.37
C GLN A 181 1.96 -3.01 -22.10
N LYS A 182 1.88 -3.13 -23.43
CA LYS A 182 1.02 -2.28 -24.25
C LYS A 182 -0.40 -2.81 -24.18
N LEU A 183 -1.26 -2.11 -23.46
CA LEU A 183 -2.68 -2.45 -23.35
C LEU A 183 -3.51 -1.43 -24.13
N ARG A 184 -4.60 -1.91 -24.73
CA ARG A 184 -5.55 -1.06 -25.47
C ARG A 184 -6.49 -0.38 -24.47
N GLY A 185 -6.51 0.94 -24.48
CA GLY A 185 -7.43 1.75 -23.70
C GLY A 185 -8.86 1.70 -24.23
N PRO A 186 -9.83 2.24 -23.47
CA PRO A 186 -11.24 2.31 -23.88
C PRO A 186 -11.47 3.09 -25.19
N ASP A 187 -10.59 4.04 -25.50
CA ASP A 187 -10.57 4.84 -26.73
C ASP A 187 -9.87 4.14 -27.90
N GLY A 188 -9.46 2.88 -27.74
CA GLY A 188 -8.75 2.12 -28.75
C GLY A 188 -7.25 2.43 -28.84
N THR A 189 -6.71 3.38 -28.07
CA THR A 189 -5.29 3.74 -28.10
C THR A 189 -4.42 2.73 -27.35
N LEU A 190 -3.23 2.40 -27.86
CA LEU A 190 -2.26 1.57 -27.13
C LEU A 190 -1.50 2.41 -26.13
N ARG A 191 -1.45 1.97 -24.87
CA ARG A 191 -0.78 2.67 -23.77
C ARG A 191 0.14 1.72 -23.02
N ASP A 192 1.33 2.21 -22.69
CA ASP A 192 2.27 1.51 -21.81
C ASP A 192 1.66 1.43 -20.41
N THR A 193 1.37 0.22 -19.95
CA THR A 193 0.69 -0.06 -18.69
C THR A 193 1.56 -0.90 -17.79
N ILE A 194 1.76 -0.45 -16.56
CA ILE A 194 2.47 -1.20 -15.53
C ILE A 194 1.62 -2.39 -15.09
N ILE A 195 2.20 -3.59 -15.12
CA ILE A 195 1.59 -4.79 -14.56
C ILE A 195 1.90 -4.85 -13.07
N TRP A 196 0.90 -4.49 -12.27
CA TRP A 196 1.01 -4.40 -10.82
C TRP A 196 0.40 -5.64 -10.15
N PRO A 197 1.18 -6.44 -9.40
CA PRO A 197 0.69 -7.71 -8.85
C PRO A 197 0.03 -7.57 -7.47
N PHE A 198 0.04 -6.38 -6.84
CA PHE A 198 -0.45 -6.19 -5.46
C PHE A 198 -1.81 -5.50 -5.43
N GLN A 199 -2.90 -6.27 -5.34
CA GLN A 199 -4.26 -5.72 -5.31
C GLN A 199 -4.56 -5.01 -3.99
N THR A 200 -3.95 -5.45 -2.89
CA THR A 200 -4.04 -4.80 -1.58
C THR A 200 -2.70 -4.17 -1.21
N VAL A 201 -2.70 -2.88 -0.91
CA VAL A 201 -1.53 -2.15 -0.43
C VAL A 201 -1.84 -1.53 0.92
N ILE A 202 -0.95 -1.75 1.88
CA ILE A 202 -1.00 -1.19 3.22
C ILE A 202 0.24 -0.31 3.38
N VAL A 203 0.03 0.95 3.71
CA VAL A 203 1.09 1.89 4.07
C VAL A 203 1.06 2.09 5.57
N ASP A 204 2.03 1.50 6.25
CA ASP A 204 2.27 1.73 7.66
C ASP A 204 3.20 2.94 7.85
N GLU A 205 2.90 3.75 8.87
CA GLU A 205 3.45 5.08 9.05
C GLU A 205 3.26 5.96 7.80
N SER A 206 2.01 6.10 7.34
CA SER A 206 1.63 6.82 6.11
C SER A 206 2.06 8.29 6.05
N GLN A 207 2.38 8.91 7.19
CA GLN A 207 2.94 10.25 7.23
C GLN A 207 4.26 10.37 6.45
N GLU A 208 4.97 9.26 6.18
CA GLU A 208 6.13 9.25 5.28
C GLU A 208 5.77 9.61 3.82
N PHE A 209 4.49 9.53 3.44
CA PHE A 209 4.00 9.85 2.10
C PHE A 209 3.34 11.24 1.99
N LYS A 210 3.40 12.07 3.04
CA LYS A 210 2.80 13.42 3.08
C LYS A 210 3.29 14.40 2.00
N SER A 211 4.53 14.24 1.54
CA SER A 211 5.14 15.16 0.57
C SER A 211 4.81 14.78 -0.88
N HIS A 212 4.02 15.63 -1.54
CA HIS A 212 3.62 15.49 -2.94
C HIS A 212 4.78 15.55 -3.94
N SER A 213 5.91 16.16 -3.55
CA SER A 213 7.10 16.28 -4.39
C SER A 213 8.01 15.06 -4.30
N SER A 214 7.81 14.20 -3.28
CA SER A 214 8.64 13.03 -3.03
C SER A 214 8.51 11.96 -4.12
N ASN A 215 9.60 11.24 -4.38
CA ASN A 215 9.57 10.10 -5.32
C ASN A 215 8.67 8.97 -4.83
N ARG A 216 8.57 8.80 -3.49
CA ARG A 216 7.70 7.81 -2.84
C ARG A 216 6.24 8.03 -3.21
N PHE A 217 5.74 9.25 -3.01
CA PHE A 217 4.37 9.62 -3.42
C PHE A 217 4.17 9.49 -4.93
N LYS A 218 5.09 10.04 -5.74
CA LYS A 218 4.98 10.00 -7.20
C LYS A 218 4.88 8.58 -7.75
N ALA A 219 5.67 7.65 -7.21
CA ALA A 219 5.64 6.26 -7.65
C ALA A 219 4.37 5.52 -7.23
N LEU A 220 3.90 5.70 -5.98
CA LEU A 220 2.61 5.13 -5.59
C LEU A 220 1.47 5.73 -6.41
N ARG A 221 1.49 7.03 -6.69
CA ARG A 221 0.51 7.71 -7.55
C ARG A 221 0.41 7.07 -8.95
N VAL A 222 1.53 6.61 -9.52
CA VAL A 222 1.55 5.94 -10.83
C VAL A 222 0.82 4.61 -10.80
N VAL A 223 1.04 3.78 -9.77
CA VAL A 223 0.42 2.45 -9.66
C VAL A 223 -0.94 2.47 -8.97
N ARG A 224 -1.33 3.59 -8.36
CA ARG A 224 -2.56 3.73 -7.59
C ARG A 224 -3.83 3.25 -8.31
N PRO A 225 -4.03 3.53 -9.62
CA PRO A 225 -5.22 3.05 -10.34
C PRO A 225 -5.33 1.51 -10.41
N ALA A 226 -4.22 0.78 -10.29
CA ALA A 226 -4.19 -0.68 -10.30
C ALA A 226 -4.41 -1.31 -8.91
N ILE A 227 -4.46 -0.49 -7.85
CA ILE A 227 -4.67 -0.96 -6.48
C ILE A 227 -6.17 -0.98 -6.16
N THR A 228 -6.72 -2.16 -5.92
CA THR A 228 -8.13 -2.34 -5.54
C THR A 228 -8.38 -1.91 -4.11
N ARG A 229 -7.45 -2.21 -3.21
CA ARG A 229 -7.58 -1.93 -1.78
C ARG A 229 -6.37 -1.18 -1.23
N PHE A 230 -6.60 -0.02 -0.63
CA PHE A 230 -5.53 0.85 -0.10
C PHE A 230 -5.80 1.20 1.36
N ILE A 231 -4.88 0.85 2.25
CA ILE A 231 -5.02 1.06 3.69
C ILE A 231 -3.86 1.94 4.15
N GLU A 232 -4.15 3.09 4.74
CA GLU A 232 -3.14 3.93 5.40
C GLU A 232 -3.25 3.76 6.91
N LEU A 233 -2.12 3.52 7.57
CA LEU A 233 -2.02 3.44 9.02
C LEU A 233 -1.05 4.53 9.49
N THR A 234 -1.48 5.39 10.40
CA THR A 234 -0.59 6.40 11.02
C THR A 234 -1.14 6.84 12.37
N GLY A 235 -0.25 7.26 13.28
CA GLY A 235 -0.65 7.98 14.49
C GLY A 235 -0.69 9.50 14.34
N THR A 236 -0.10 10.04 13.27
CA THR A 236 0.15 11.47 13.10
C THR A 236 0.00 11.87 11.64
N PRO A 237 -1.23 11.95 11.09
CA PRO A 237 -1.45 12.16 9.66
C PRO A 237 -0.98 13.54 9.15
N ALA A 238 -0.92 14.57 9.99
CA ALA A 238 -0.60 15.94 9.55
C ALA A 238 0.39 16.66 10.49
N PRO A 239 1.63 16.18 10.63
CA PRO A 239 2.57 16.72 11.61
C PRO A 239 3.01 18.16 11.32
N ASN A 240 2.98 18.60 10.05
CA ASN A 240 3.35 19.96 9.64
C ASN A 240 2.13 20.82 9.23
N GLY A 241 0.90 20.36 9.50
CA GLY A 241 -0.33 21.07 9.17
C GLY A 241 -1.10 20.49 7.97
N LEU A 242 -2.17 21.18 7.57
CA LEU A 242 -3.17 20.65 6.63
C LEU A 242 -2.63 20.35 5.22
N GLU A 243 -1.50 20.95 4.83
CA GLU A 243 -0.85 20.63 3.55
C GLU A 243 -0.38 19.18 3.43
N ASP A 244 -0.01 18.56 4.56
CA ASP A 244 0.45 17.17 4.62
C ASP A 244 -0.67 16.15 4.29
N LEU A 245 -1.93 16.58 4.37
CA LEU A 245 -3.09 15.72 4.11
C LEU A 245 -3.30 15.46 2.63
N TRP A 246 -2.94 16.39 1.74
CA TRP A 246 -3.29 16.27 0.32
C TRP A 246 -2.78 14.98 -0.30
N SER A 247 -1.51 14.63 -0.07
CA SER A 247 -0.89 13.45 -0.66
C SER A 247 -1.52 12.15 -0.16
N GLN A 248 -1.84 12.08 1.14
CA GLN A 248 -2.48 10.91 1.76
C GLN A 248 -3.91 10.72 1.25
N ILE A 249 -4.70 11.80 1.28
CA ILE A 249 -6.06 11.74 0.73
C ILE A 249 -6.06 11.42 -0.76
N TYR A 250 -5.13 12.00 -1.54
CA TYR A 250 -4.98 11.63 -2.94
C TYR A 250 -4.70 10.13 -3.12
N LEU A 251 -3.85 9.53 -2.28
CA LEU A 251 -3.61 8.08 -2.33
C LEU A 251 -4.84 7.27 -1.87
N LEU A 252 -5.76 7.84 -1.11
CA LEU A 252 -7.03 7.16 -0.78
C LEU A 252 -8.04 7.26 -1.93
N ASP A 253 -8.27 8.47 -2.45
CA ASP A 253 -9.43 8.80 -3.31
C ASP A 253 -9.10 9.28 -4.73
N GLN A 254 -7.81 9.39 -5.07
CA GLN A 254 -7.31 9.86 -6.36
C GLN A 254 -7.73 11.30 -6.73
N GLY A 255 -7.89 12.16 -5.74
CA GLY A 255 -8.16 13.60 -5.91
C GLY A 255 -9.64 13.96 -5.86
N GLN A 256 -10.53 13.06 -5.45
CA GLN A 256 -11.97 13.31 -5.38
C GLN A 256 -12.33 14.36 -4.33
N ALA A 257 -11.80 14.24 -3.10
CA ALA A 257 -12.11 15.16 -2.02
C ALA A 257 -11.28 16.45 -2.09
N LEU A 258 -9.97 16.32 -2.31
CA LEU A 258 -9.01 17.43 -2.20
C LEU A 258 -8.49 17.98 -3.54
N GLY A 259 -9.03 17.51 -4.67
CA GLY A 259 -8.59 17.92 -6.01
C GLY A 259 -7.42 17.10 -6.55
N ALA A 260 -7.30 17.05 -7.88
CA ALA A 260 -6.34 16.19 -8.58
C ALA A 260 -4.89 16.71 -8.54
N THR A 261 -4.70 17.96 -8.10
CA THR A 261 -3.40 18.62 -7.99
C THR A 261 -3.26 19.38 -6.68
N ILE A 262 -2.02 19.45 -6.17
CA ILE A 262 -1.71 20.26 -4.97
C ILE A 262 -2.04 21.75 -5.20
N THR A 263 -1.91 22.24 -6.43
CA THR A 263 -2.26 23.61 -6.79
C THR A 263 -3.76 23.87 -6.63
N GLU A 264 -4.60 22.94 -7.08
CA GLU A 264 -6.04 23.02 -6.91
C GLU A 264 -6.43 23.00 -5.42
N PHE A 265 -5.80 22.12 -4.65
CA PHE A 265 -5.96 22.05 -3.20
C PHE A 265 -5.60 23.39 -2.53
N ARG A 266 -4.39 23.89 -2.77
CA ARG A 266 -3.93 25.16 -2.23
C ARG A 266 -4.85 26.32 -2.60
N ARG A 267 -5.26 26.41 -3.87
CA ARG A 267 -6.18 27.46 -4.33
C ARG A 267 -7.54 27.44 -3.62
N ARG A 268 -8.06 26.26 -3.27
CA ARG A 268 -9.40 26.13 -2.66
C ARG A 268 -9.37 26.35 -1.15
N TRP A 269 -8.32 25.91 -0.45
CA TRP A 269 -8.30 25.86 1.01
C TRP A 269 -7.25 26.75 1.68
N PHE A 270 -6.40 27.45 0.91
CA PHE A 270 -5.32 28.26 1.46
C PHE A 270 -5.22 29.62 0.76
N THR A 271 -4.64 30.58 1.49
CA THR A 271 -4.24 31.87 0.99
C THR A 271 -2.71 31.88 0.84
N PRO A 272 -2.16 32.26 -0.33
CA PRO A 272 -0.72 32.32 -0.52
C PRO A 272 -0.11 33.44 0.34
N LYS A 273 0.95 33.11 1.07
CA LYS A 273 1.78 34.09 1.76
C LYS A 273 2.81 34.64 0.78
N MET A 274 2.56 35.85 0.29
CA MET A 274 3.41 36.54 -0.68
C MET A 274 4.43 37.44 0.01
N ILE A 275 5.66 37.47 -0.50
CA ILE A 275 6.66 38.49 -0.15
C ILE A 275 6.70 39.53 -1.29
N PRO A 276 6.72 40.84 -0.98
CA PRO A 276 6.86 41.88 -2.00
C PRO A 276 8.05 41.61 -2.93
N GLY A 277 7.82 41.66 -4.24
CA GLY A 277 8.85 41.43 -5.26
C GLY A 277 9.03 39.96 -5.68
N GLN A 278 8.36 38.99 -5.06
CA GLN A 278 8.37 37.59 -5.49
C GLN A 278 7.10 37.21 -6.26
N THR A 279 7.25 36.37 -7.29
CA THR A 279 6.14 35.81 -8.08
C THR A 279 5.64 34.46 -7.56
N VAL A 280 6.36 33.86 -6.61
CA VAL A 280 6.03 32.55 -6.02
C VAL A 280 5.74 32.72 -4.52
N PRO A 281 4.67 32.10 -3.98
CA PRO A 281 4.38 32.14 -2.56
C PRO A 281 5.47 31.46 -1.71
N VAL A 282 5.82 32.04 -0.56
CA VAL A 282 6.77 31.45 0.39
C VAL A 282 6.12 30.48 1.38
N GLY A 283 4.80 30.48 1.44
CA GLY A 283 4.00 29.60 2.29
C GLY A 283 2.52 29.72 1.97
N TRP A 284 1.71 28.91 2.63
CA TRP A 284 0.27 28.88 2.45
C TRP A 284 -0.41 28.86 3.82
N ASP A 285 -1.24 29.86 4.09
CA ASP A 285 -2.00 29.94 5.32
C ASP A 285 -3.39 29.32 5.09
N PRO A 286 -3.86 28.38 5.93
CA PRO A 286 -5.20 27.82 5.78
C PRO A 286 -6.26 28.91 5.80
N ASN A 287 -7.22 28.83 4.88
CA ASN A 287 -8.33 29.76 4.85
C ASN A 287 -9.15 29.63 6.14
N PRO A 288 -9.62 30.74 6.72
CA PRO A 288 -10.54 30.67 7.84
C PRO A 288 -11.78 29.88 7.41
N GLY A 289 -12.03 28.74 8.06
CA GLY A 289 -13.19 27.92 7.77
C GLY A 289 -14.51 28.68 8.00
N PRO A 290 -15.65 28.14 7.55
CA PRO A 290 -16.96 28.80 7.68
C PRO A 290 -17.36 29.15 9.14
N ASN A 291 -16.71 28.57 10.15
CA ASN A 291 -16.93 28.87 11.57
C ASN A 291 -15.94 29.87 12.20
N ASN A 292 -15.04 30.50 11.44
CA ASN A 292 -13.95 31.29 12.02
C ASN A 292 -14.23 32.79 12.21
N ARG A 293 -15.50 33.19 12.38
CA ARG A 293 -15.81 34.53 12.92
C ARG A 293 -15.81 34.58 14.46
N SER A 294 -15.56 33.47 15.15
CA SER A 294 -15.66 33.47 16.62
C SER A 294 -14.84 32.38 17.34
N THR A 295 -13.53 32.25 17.13
CA THR A 295 -12.70 31.45 18.07
C THR A 295 -11.27 31.96 18.19
N ARG A 296 -11.12 33.06 18.94
CA ARG A 296 -9.92 33.34 19.73
C ARG A 296 -10.02 32.49 21.01
N ARG A 297 -10.00 31.15 20.91
CA ARG A 297 -9.95 30.24 22.07
C ARG A 297 -9.44 28.86 21.66
N SER A 298 -8.18 28.61 22.04
CA SER A 298 -7.61 27.36 22.55
C SER A 298 -8.06 26.00 22.00
N ARG A 299 -7.06 25.27 21.50
CA ARG A 299 -6.70 23.87 21.80
C ARG A 299 -7.58 22.73 21.26
N THR A 300 -6.85 21.62 21.04
CA THR A 300 -7.24 20.20 20.85
C THR A 300 -7.87 19.82 19.51
N TRP A 301 -7.02 19.22 18.66
CA TRP A 301 -7.38 18.17 17.70
C TRP A 301 -7.33 16.82 18.40
#